data_AF-A0A6U3WVV8-F1
#
_entry.id   AF-A0A6U3WVV8-F1
#
_cell.length_a   1.000
_cell.length_b   1.000
_cell.length_c   1.000
_cell.angle_alpha   90.00
_cell.angle_beta   90.00
_cell.angle_gamma   90.00
#
_symmetry.space_group_name_H-M   'P 1'
#
loop_
_entity.id
_entity.type
_entity.pdbx_description
1 polymer ?
#
loop_
_entity_poly.entity_id
_entity_poly.type
_entity_poly.pdbx_seq_one_letter_code
_entity_poly.pdbx_strand_id
1 'polypeptide(L)'
;MNNPYNQQQQRQDEIVLDGTNVTTLIVAGAKSFAKKHKVISGSYLFGILILLIAGSGTKLSIDQRRQYDHIMSTIDLNAEHNASVRYGHAYHAYKSSKGWFTCDSLCQRNKEHMQRAEADLNILRKEGYNRMSDAKAVAGLFSEVGVGEVKDSFWEYFYAGKNFAKRQSMWDAM
;
A
#
# COMPACT_ATOMS: atom_id res chain seq x y z
N MET A 1 -17.81 36.05 -54.32
CA MET A 1 -17.59 36.06 -52.85
C MET A 1 -17.40 34.62 -52.41
N ASN A 2 -16.14 34.20 -52.23
CA ASN A 2 -15.80 32.82 -51.86
C ASN A 2 -15.76 32.70 -50.33
N ASN A 3 -16.51 31.73 -49.81
CA ASN A 3 -16.71 31.46 -48.39
C ASN A 3 -15.50 30.67 -47.82
N PRO A 4 -14.77 31.17 -46.81
CA PRO A 4 -13.52 30.58 -46.31
C PRO A 4 -13.67 29.39 -45.33
N TYR A 5 -14.88 28.88 -45.09
CA TYR A 5 -15.09 27.80 -44.09
C TYR A 5 -14.70 26.38 -44.53
N ASN A 6 -14.34 26.14 -45.80
CA ASN A 6 -14.09 24.79 -46.31
C ASN A 6 -12.64 24.26 -46.14
N GLN A 7 -11.73 25.01 -45.51
CA GLN A 7 -10.32 24.57 -45.36
C GLN A 7 -9.94 24.03 -43.97
N GLN A 8 -10.84 24.01 -42.99
CA GLN A 8 -10.51 23.56 -41.63
C GLN A 8 -10.99 22.14 -41.26
N GLN A 9 -11.70 21.43 -42.15
CA GLN A 9 -12.22 20.08 -41.86
C GLN A 9 -11.31 18.90 -42.27
N GLN A 10 -10.11 19.14 -42.80
CA GLN A 10 -9.17 18.07 -43.20
C GLN A 10 -8.04 17.77 -42.18
N ARG A 11 -8.20 18.16 -40.90
CA ARG A 11 -7.17 17.92 -39.85
C ARG A 11 -7.68 17.23 -38.59
N GLN A 12 -8.73 16.45 -38.71
CA GLN A 12 -8.99 15.38 -37.74
C GLN A 12 -8.67 14.08 -38.47
N ASP A 13 -7.39 13.69 -38.40
CA ASP A 13 -7.01 12.28 -38.56
C ASP A 13 -7.71 11.54 -37.42
N GLU A 14 -8.93 11.12 -37.71
CA GLU A 14 -9.59 10.04 -37.01
C GLU A 14 -8.64 8.84 -37.18
N ILE A 15 -7.76 8.64 -36.20
CA ILE A 15 -7.05 7.37 -36.06
C ILE A 15 -8.12 6.36 -35.69
N VAL A 16 -8.90 5.93 -36.69
CA VAL A 16 -9.64 4.68 -36.66
C VAL A 16 -8.55 3.62 -36.61
N LEU A 17 -8.09 3.34 -35.40
CA LEU A 17 -7.29 2.17 -35.06
C LEU A 17 -8.17 0.97 -35.39
N ASP A 18 -8.09 0.54 -36.64
CA ASP A 18 -8.59 -0.75 -37.11
C ASP A 18 -8.10 -1.80 -36.11
N GLY A 19 -9.03 -2.34 -35.30
CA GLY A 19 -8.70 -3.19 -34.16
C GLY A 19 -7.85 -4.40 -34.55
N THR A 20 -7.92 -4.78 -35.83
CA THR A 20 -7.11 -5.81 -36.47
C THR A 20 -5.63 -5.43 -36.63
N ASN A 21 -5.33 -4.16 -36.91
CA ASN A 21 -3.96 -3.67 -37.05
C ASN A 21 -3.28 -3.44 -35.69
N VAL A 22 -4.04 -3.00 -34.69
CA VAL A 22 -3.51 -2.83 -33.32
C VAL A 22 -3.17 -4.17 -32.69
N THR A 23 -4.08 -5.14 -32.82
CA THR A 23 -3.86 -6.48 -32.28
C THR A 23 -2.69 -7.17 -32.96
N THR A 24 -2.56 -7.08 -34.29
CA THR A 24 -1.41 -7.65 -35.00
C THR A 24 -0.10 -6.95 -34.67
N LEU A 25 -0.09 -5.62 -34.51
CA LEU A 25 1.09 -4.87 -34.07
C LEU A 25 1.53 -5.25 -32.65
N ILE A 26 0.58 -5.36 -31.71
CA ILE A 26 0.84 -5.80 -30.32
C ILE A 26 1.39 -7.22 -30.32
N VAL A 27 0.78 -8.14 -31.10
CA VAL A 27 1.22 -9.54 -31.19
C VAL A 27 2.61 -9.65 -31.82
N ALA A 28 2.89 -8.89 -32.87
CA ALA A 28 4.20 -8.86 -33.52
C ALA A 28 5.28 -8.26 -32.60
N GLY A 29 4.95 -7.17 -31.90
CA GLY A 29 5.81 -6.55 -30.90
C GLY A 29 6.12 -7.49 -29.74
N ALA A 30 5.10 -8.16 -29.19
CA ALA A 30 5.25 -9.15 -28.13
C ALA A 30 6.11 -10.34 -28.57
N LYS A 31 5.90 -10.86 -29.80
CA LYS A 31 6.68 -11.98 -30.34
C LYS A 31 8.15 -11.60 -30.56
N SER A 32 8.42 -10.40 -31.07
CA SER A 32 9.77 -9.88 -31.28
C SER A 32 10.49 -9.65 -29.95
N PHE A 33 9.81 -9.04 -28.98
CA PHE A 33 10.32 -8.81 -27.64
C PHE A 33 10.62 -10.13 -26.91
N ALA A 34 9.71 -11.11 -26.96
CA ALA A 34 9.91 -12.42 -26.34
C ALA A 34 11.10 -13.18 -26.93
N LYS A 35 11.34 -13.07 -28.25
CA LYS A 35 12.52 -13.67 -28.90
C LYS A 35 13.82 -12.97 -28.52
N LYS A 36 13.81 -11.65 -28.39
CA LYS A 36 15.00 -10.84 -28.08
C LYS A 36 15.38 -10.92 -26.60
N HIS A 37 14.40 -11.00 -25.70
CA HIS A 37 14.58 -10.98 -24.25
C HIS A 37 14.08 -12.25 -23.57
N LYS A 38 14.63 -13.41 -23.96
CA LYS A 38 14.19 -14.76 -23.47
C LYS A 38 14.21 -14.89 -21.94
N VAL A 39 15.15 -14.25 -21.26
CA VAL A 39 15.25 -14.26 -19.80
C VAL A 39 14.13 -13.45 -19.16
N ILE A 40 13.86 -12.25 -19.68
CA ILE A 40 12.83 -11.34 -19.14
C ILE A 40 11.42 -11.90 -19.42
N SER A 41 11.18 -12.41 -20.62
CA SER A 41 9.91 -13.06 -20.96
C SER A 41 9.71 -14.36 -20.19
N GLY A 42 10.78 -15.15 -19.99
CA GLY A 42 10.77 -16.34 -19.14
C GLY A 42 10.46 -16.01 -17.68
N SER A 43 11.07 -14.98 -17.11
CA SER A 43 10.78 -14.56 -15.72
C SER A 43 9.36 -14.04 -15.54
N TYR A 44 8.78 -13.39 -16.56
CA TYR A 44 7.38 -12.97 -16.53
C TYR A 44 6.42 -14.16 -16.52
N LEU A 45 6.64 -15.15 -17.39
CA LEU A 45 5.84 -16.37 -17.44
C LEU A 45 6.00 -17.19 -16.16
N PHE A 46 7.22 -17.29 -15.63
CA PHE A 46 7.49 -17.96 -14.36
C PHE A 46 6.82 -17.23 -13.18
N GLY A 47 6.86 -15.90 -13.15
CA GLY A 47 6.14 -15.09 -12.16
C GLY A 47 4.63 -15.28 -12.24
N ILE A 48 4.05 -15.30 -13.44
CA ILE A 48 2.62 -15.60 -13.64
C ILE A 48 2.28 -17.03 -13.22
N LEU A 49 3.14 -18.01 -13.51
CA LEU A 49 2.95 -19.40 -13.10
C LEU A 49 2.95 -19.53 -11.57
N ILE A 50 3.88 -18.86 -10.89
CA ILE A 50 3.90 -18.81 -9.42
C ILE A 50 2.63 -18.13 -8.89
N LEU A 51 2.18 -17.03 -9.51
CA LEU A 51 0.92 -16.37 -9.13
C LEU A 51 -0.31 -17.26 -9.36
N LEU A 52 -0.32 -18.12 -10.37
CA LEU A 52 -1.43 -19.04 -10.60
C LEU A 52 -1.45 -20.20 -9.60
N ILE A 53 -0.29 -20.68 -9.16
CA ILE A 53 -0.18 -21.80 -8.22
C ILE A 53 -0.29 -21.34 -6.76
N ALA A 54 0.27 -20.18 -6.43
CA ALA A 54 0.40 -19.69 -5.06
C ALA A 54 -0.29 -18.33 -4.83
N GLY A 55 -0.85 -17.67 -5.84
CA GLY A 55 -1.40 -16.31 -5.72
C GLY A 55 -2.76 -16.21 -5.03
N SER A 56 -3.44 -17.33 -4.77
CA SER A 56 -4.55 -17.40 -3.81
C SER A 56 -4.11 -17.68 -2.38
N GLY A 57 -2.82 -17.98 -2.18
CA GLY A 57 -2.30 -18.59 -0.96
C GLY A 57 -2.72 -20.05 -0.82
N THR A 58 -1.87 -20.83 -0.16
CA THR A 58 -2.25 -22.16 0.33
C THR A 58 -3.16 -21.98 1.55
N LYS A 59 -4.25 -22.75 1.63
CA LYS A 59 -5.12 -22.72 2.82
C LYS A 59 -4.32 -23.21 4.02
N LEU A 60 -4.45 -22.52 5.16
CA LEU A 60 -3.82 -22.97 6.40
C LEU A 60 -4.34 -24.36 6.78
N SER A 61 -3.44 -25.24 7.22
CA SER A 61 -3.85 -26.48 7.89
C SER A 61 -4.67 -26.16 9.14
N ILE A 62 -5.57 -27.07 9.55
CA ILE A 62 -6.44 -26.89 10.73
C ILE A 62 -5.61 -26.59 11.98
N ASP A 63 -4.46 -27.25 12.15
CA ASP A 63 -3.59 -27.04 13.31
C ASP A 63 -2.86 -25.68 13.25
N GLN A 64 -2.43 -25.26 12.05
CA GLN A 64 -1.83 -23.93 11.87
C GLN A 64 -2.83 -22.82 12.13
N ARG A 65 -4.09 -23.00 11.69
CA ARG A 65 -5.16 -22.05 11.94
C ARG A 65 -5.45 -21.91 13.44
N ARG A 66 -5.53 -23.02 14.17
CA ARG A 66 -5.73 -22.99 15.64
C ARG A 66 -4.59 -22.28 16.35
N GLN A 67 -3.33 -22.55 15.96
CA GLN A 67 -2.17 -21.87 16.56
C GLN A 67 -2.16 -20.38 16.22
N TYR A 68 -2.47 -20.01 14.97
CA TYR A 68 -2.62 -18.62 14.56
C TYR A 68 -3.71 -17.90 15.37
N ASP A 69 -4.91 -18.47 15.44
CA ASP A 69 -6.03 -17.90 16.18
C ASP A 69 -5.71 -17.80 17.69
N HIS A 70 -5.00 -18.78 18.23
CA HIS A 70 -4.55 -18.75 19.61
C HIS A 70 -3.58 -17.59 19.87
N ILE A 71 -2.51 -17.46 19.07
CA ILE A 71 -1.53 -16.35 19.23
C ILE A 71 -2.23 -15.01 19.03
N MET A 72 -3.09 -14.88 18.02
CA MET A 72 -3.84 -13.65 17.75
C MET A 72 -4.75 -13.28 18.93
N SER A 73 -5.39 -14.27 19.57
CA SER A 73 -6.24 -14.03 20.75
C SER A 73 -5.47 -13.53 21.98
N THR A 74 -4.16 -13.73 22.03
CA THR A 74 -3.31 -13.20 23.13
C THR A 74 -2.97 -11.72 22.96
N ILE A 75 -3.20 -11.13 21.78
CA ILE A 75 -2.90 -9.72 21.53
C ILE A 75 -3.99 -8.87 22.16
N ASP A 76 -3.63 -8.10 23.19
CA ASP A 76 -4.58 -7.20 23.87
C ASP A 76 -4.75 -5.89 23.08
N LEU A 77 -5.64 -5.94 22.08
CA LEU A 77 -6.02 -4.79 21.28
C LEU A 77 -6.69 -3.69 22.11
N ASN A 78 -7.34 -4.05 23.21
CA ASN A 78 -7.99 -3.08 24.10
C ASN A 78 -6.95 -2.31 24.90
N ALA A 79 -5.90 -2.96 25.39
CA ALA A 79 -4.79 -2.31 26.07
C ALA A 79 -4.06 -1.32 25.14
N GLU A 80 -3.75 -1.73 23.90
CA GLU A 80 -3.16 -0.81 22.91
C GLU A 80 -4.09 0.37 22.61
N HIS A 81 -5.38 0.10 22.37
CA HIS A 81 -6.36 1.16 22.10
C HIS A 81 -6.45 2.15 23.26
N ASN A 82 -6.58 1.67 24.49
CA ASN A 82 -6.64 2.52 25.68
C ASN A 82 -5.35 3.33 25.87
N ALA A 83 -4.18 2.74 25.60
CA ALA A 83 -2.91 3.47 25.64
C ALA A 83 -2.85 4.56 24.56
N SER A 84 -3.38 4.29 23.37
CA SER A 84 -3.43 5.25 22.26
C SER A 84 -4.32 6.46 22.61
N VAL A 85 -5.46 6.20 23.27
CA VAL A 85 -6.37 7.24 23.76
C VAL A 85 -5.70 8.07 24.87
N ARG A 86 -5.01 7.44 25.83
CA ARG A 86 -4.24 8.15 26.87
C ARG A 86 -3.16 9.05 26.27
N TYR A 87 -2.39 8.54 25.31
CA TYR A 87 -1.41 9.34 24.58
C TYR A 87 -2.08 10.50 23.84
N GLY A 88 -3.20 10.25 23.16
CA GLY A 88 -3.98 11.30 22.48
C GLY A 88 -4.39 12.42 23.43
N HIS A 89 -4.96 12.10 24.59
CA HIS A 89 -5.31 13.09 25.61
C HIS A 89 -4.08 13.87 26.12
N ALA A 90 -2.98 13.18 26.41
CA ALA A 90 -1.76 13.82 26.89
C ALA A 90 -1.11 14.73 25.82
N TYR A 91 -1.15 14.31 24.55
CA TYR A 91 -0.69 15.09 23.42
C TYR A 91 -1.54 16.36 23.23
N HIS A 92 -2.87 16.23 23.32
CA HIS A 92 -3.77 17.38 23.26
C HIS A 92 -3.52 18.38 24.41
N ALA A 93 -3.30 17.89 25.64
CA ALA A 93 -2.97 18.73 26.78
C ALA A 93 -1.61 19.45 26.62
N TYR A 94 -0.58 18.76 26.11
CA TYR A 94 0.70 19.38 25.78
C TYR A 94 0.51 20.46 24.71
N LYS A 95 -0.16 20.12 23.60
CA LYS A 95 -0.38 21.03 22.47
C LYS A 95 -1.20 22.26 22.84
N SER A 96 -2.20 22.14 23.72
CA SER A 96 -2.99 23.28 24.18
C SER A 96 -2.23 24.18 25.17
N SER A 97 -1.33 23.61 25.98
CA SER A 97 -0.45 24.39 26.87
C SER A 97 0.76 25.01 26.16
N LYS A 98 1.05 24.62 24.92
CA LYS A 98 2.22 25.09 24.18
C LYS A 98 1.95 26.48 23.58
N GLY A 99 2.71 27.47 24.01
CA GLY A 99 2.75 28.79 23.38
C GLY A 99 3.49 28.75 22.03
N TRP A 100 3.34 29.81 21.24
CA TRP A 100 3.96 29.92 19.91
C TRP A 100 5.50 29.80 19.95
N PHE A 101 6.15 30.32 21.00
CA PHE A 101 7.61 30.23 21.20
C PHE A 101 8.06 29.93 22.64
N THR A 102 7.14 29.69 23.58
CA THR A 102 7.48 29.50 24.99
C THR A 102 6.82 28.25 25.56
N CYS A 103 7.51 27.62 26.50
CA CYS A 103 7.00 26.48 27.27
C CYS A 103 7.20 26.82 28.75
N ASP A 104 6.09 27.05 29.44
CA ASP A 104 6.06 27.28 30.88
C ASP A 104 6.18 25.95 31.66
N SER A 105 6.17 26.01 32.99
CA SER A 105 6.24 24.82 33.85
C SER A 105 5.05 23.86 33.63
N LEU A 106 3.89 24.39 33.24
CA LEU A 106 2.71 23.58 32.89
C LEU A 106 2.93 22.81 31.59
N CYS A 107 3.42 23.49 30.54
CA CYS A 107 3.80 22.89 29.28
C CYS A 107 4.88 21.81 29.46
N GLN A 108 5.90 22.07 30.28
CA GLN A 108 6.96 21.09 30.55
C GLN A 108 6.42 19.84 31.27
N ARG A 109 5.54 20.03 32.27
CA ARG A 109 4.87 18.92 32.95
C ARG A 109 3.99 18.11 32.00
N ASN A 110 3.20 18.76 31.16
CA ASN A 110 2.36 18.08 30.17
C ASN A 110 3.19 17.34 29.12
N LYS A 111 4.33 17.89 28.72
CA LYS A 111 5.29 17.22 27.84
C LYS A 111 5.83 15.94 28.46
N GLU A 112 6.23 15.96 29.73
CA GLU A 112 6.68 14.75 30.43
C GLU A 112 5.56 13.70 30.53
N HIS A 113 4.33 14.12 30.84
CA HIS A 113 3.17 13.21 30.87
C HIS A 113 2.91 12.58 29.50
N MET A 114 2.99 13.36 28.42
CA MET A 114 2.87 12.88 27.04
C MET A 114 3.98 11.88 26.70
N GLN A 115 5.24 12.18 27.04
CA GLN A 115 6.38 11.30 26.77
C GLN A 115 6.27 9.96 27.50
N ARG A 116 5.77 9.96 28.74
CA ARG A 116 5.49 8.70 29.47
C ARG A 116 4.40 7.89 28.80
N ALA A 117 3.28 8.54 28.42
CA ALA A 117 2.19 7.87 27.72
C ALA A 117 2.62 7.34 26.33
N GLU A 118 3.52 8.06 25.65
CA GLU A 118 4.13 7.63 24.39
C GLU A 118 5.01 6.39 24.59
N ALA A 119 5.85 6.37 25.63
CA ALA A 119 6.67 5.21 25.97
C ALA A 119 5.81 3.98 26.27
N ASP A 120 4.75 4.14 27.06
CA ASP A 120 3.81 3.05 27.38
C ASP A 120 3.13 2.50 26.11
N LEU A 121 2.66 3.40 25.23
CA LEU A 121 2.06 3.01 23.96
C LEU A 121 3.05 2.26 23.06
N ASN A 122 4.30 2.72 23.00
CA ASN A 122 5.33 2.10 22.18
C ASN A 122 5.71 0.70 22.69
N ILE A 123 5.73 0.50 24.01
CA ILE A 123 5.96 -0.83 24.62
C ILE A 123 4.85 -1.79 24.20
N LEU A 124 3.58 -1.41 24.36
CA LEU A 124 2.43 -2.24 24.01
C LEU A 124 2.38 -2.54 22.51
N ARG A 125 2.64 -1.54 21.67
CA ARG A 125 2.74 -1.74 20.22
C ARG A 125 3.83 -2.71 19.85
N LYS A 126 5.03 -2.56 20.42
CA LYS A 126 6.16 -3.45 20.14
C LYS A 126 5.84 -4.89 20.53
N GLU A 127 5.18 -5.09 21.67
CA GLU A 127 4.72 -6.41 22.10
C GLU A 127 3.66 -6.99 21.15
N GLY A 128 2.66 -6.18 20.77
CA GLY A 128 1.65 -6.56 19.80
C GLY A 128 2.25 -6.95 18.45
N TYR A 129 3.21 -6.17 17.93
CA TYR A 129 3.92 -6.45 16.69
C TYR A 129 4.74 -7.75 16.76
N ASN A 130 5.42 -8.00 17.88
CA ASN A 130 6.17 -9.25 18.04
C ASN A 130 5.23 -10.47 18.00
N ARG A 131 4.13 -10.44 18.76
CA ARG A 131 3.14 -11.54 18.76
C ARG A 131 2.46 -11.71 17.41
N MET A 132 2.17 -10.61 16.72
CA MET A 132 1.63 -10.65 15.37
C MET A 132 2.63 -11.25 14.38
N SER A 133 3.92 -10.94 14.51
CA SER A 133 4.98 -11.57 13.71
C SER A 133 5.05 -13.08 13.97
N ASP A 134 4.93 -13.51 15.23
CA ASP A 134 4.92 -14.93 15.59
C ASP A 134 3.71 -15.65 14.97
N ALA A 135 2.53 -15.03 15.02
CA ALA A 135 1.33 -15.55 14.36
C ALA A 135 1.54 -15.68 12.84
N LYS A 136 2.09 -14.64 12.20
CA LYS A 136 2.39 -14.65 10.75
C LYS A 136 3.42 -15.71 10.37
N ALA A 137 4.43 -15.95 11.23
CA ALA A 137 5.41 -17.01 11.01
C ALA A 137 4.77 -18.42 11.00
N VAL A 138 3.78 -18.65 11.88
CA VAL A 138 3.02 -19.91 11.93
C VAL A 138 2.12 -20.09 10.69
N ALA A 139 1.51 -19.00 10.21
CA ALA A 139 0.71 -19.02 8.99
C ALA A 139 1.58 -19.32 7.74
N GLY A 140 2.76 -18.70 7.66
CA GLY A 140 3.71 -18.87 6.56
C GLY A 140 3.50 -17.88 5.41
N LEU A 141 4.58 -17.53 4.71
CA LEU A 141 4.61 -16.50 3.66
C LEU A 141 3.69 -16.80 2.46
N PHE A 142 3.53 -18.08 2.12
CA PHE A 142 2.67 -18.53 1.01
C PHE A 142 1.26 -18.91 1.46
N SER A 143 0.88 -18.63 2.71
CA SER A 143 -0.50 -18.81 3.16
C SER A 143 -1.41 -17.72 2.62
N GLU A 144 -2.71 -17.98 2.65
CA GLU A 144 -3.74 -16.98 2.32
C GLU A 144 -3.56 -15.65 3.08
N VAL A 145 -3.14 -15.72 4.35
CA VAL A 145 -2.86 -14.54 5.18
C VAL A 145 -1.64 -13.77 4.65
N GLY A 146 -0.53 -14.44 4.37
CA GLY A 146 0.69 -13.81 3.87
C GLY A 146 0.53 -13.24 2.45
N VAL A 147 -0.14 -13.97 1.57
CA VAL A 147 -0.41 -13.52 0.19
C VAL A 147 -1.41 -12.36 0.17
N GLY A 148 -2.40 -12.37 1.06
CA GLY A 148 -3.33 -11.25 1.25
C GLY A 148 -2.60 -9.96 1.62
N GLU A 149 -1.72 -10.01 2.62
CA GLU A 149 -0.97 -8.83 3.09
C GLU A 149 -0.06 -8.23 2.00
N VAL A 150 0.60 -9.08 1.21
CA VAL A 150 1.44 -8.62 0.08
C VAL A 150 0.59 -7.95 -0.99
N LYS A 151 -0.60 -8.49 -1.29
CA LYS A 151 -1.52 -7.88 -2.27
C LYS A 151 -2.02 -6.52 -1.80
N ASP A 152 -2.41 -6.41 -0.54
CA ASP A 152 -2.89 -5.16 0.04
C ASP A 152 -1.78 -4.10 0.02
N SER A 153 -0.57 -4.47 0.42
CA SER A 153 0.62 -3.61 0.34
C SER A 153 0.90 -3.15 -1.10
N PHE A 154 0.86 -4.06 -2.06
CA PHE A 154 1.06 -3.72 -3.48
C PHE A 154 0.03 -2.68 -3.95
N TRP A 155 -1.25 -2.89 -3.62
CA TRP A 155 -2.30 -1.96 -4.00
C TRP A 155 -2.13 -0.61 -3.32
N GLU A 156 -1.81 -0.57 -2.03
CA GLU A 156 -1.53 0.67 -1.30
C GLU A 156 -0.43 1.49 -1.99
N TYR A 157 0.71 0.85 -2.30
CA TYR A 157 1.80 1.51 -3.04
C TYR A 157 1.38 1.98 -4.42
N PHE A 158 0.63 1.16 -5.15
CA PHE A 158 0.12 1.52 -6.47
C PHE A 158 -0.83 2.74 -6.41
N TYR A 159 -1.74 2.80 -5.43
CA TYR A 159 -2.61 3.95 -5.21
C TYR A 159 -1.82 5.19 -4.78
N ALA A 160 -0.82 5.05 -3.91
CA ALA A 160 0.06 6.13 -3.51
C ALA A 160 0.81 6.73 -4.71
N GLY A 161 1.37 5.88 -5.58
CA GLY A 161 2.03 6.28 -6.81
C GLY A 161 1.10 7.01 -7.77
N LYS A 162 -0.13 6.52 -7.98
CA LYS A 162 -1.14 7.23 -8.79
C LYS A 162 -1.47 8.61 -8.23
N ASN A 163 -1.60 8.73 -6.91
CA ASN A 163 -1.88 10.02 -6.27
C ASN A 163 -0.68 10.98 -6.35
N PHE A 164 0.56 10.46 -6.33
CA PHE A 164 1.75 11.26 -6.61
C PHE A 164 1.77 11.76 -8.05
N ALA A 165 1.55 10.87 -9.02
CA ALA A 165 1.51 11.22 -10.44
C ALA A 165 0.43 12.28 -10.74
N LYS A 166 -0.76 12.15 -10.16
CA LYS A 166 -1.83 13.16 -10.26
C LYS A 166 -1.42 14.53 -9.72
N ARG A 167 -0.67 14.56 -8.62
CA ARG A 167 -0.15 15.81 -8.05
C ARG A 167 0.92 16.41 -8.97
N GLN A 168 1.84 15.59 -9.47
CA GLN A 168 2.87 16.04 -10.41
C GLN A 168 2.27 16.62 -11.69
N SER A 169 1.27 15.97 -12.29
CA SER A 169 0.59 16.49 -13.48
C SER A 169 -0.22 17.76 -13.21
N MET A 170 -0.66 17.99 -11.97
CA MET A 170 -1.34 19.24 -11.59
C MET A 170 -0.36 20.42 -11.49
N TRP A 171 0.88 20.15 -11.05
CA TRP A 171 1.96 21.15 -11.04
C TRP A 171 2.58 21.39 -12.43
N ASP A 172 2.53 20.41 -13.33
CA ASP A 172 3.04 20.50 -14.70
C ASP A 172 2.02 21.13 -15.68
N ALA A 173 0.76 21.28 -15.25
CA ALA A 173 -0.33 21.91 -16.00
C ALA A 173 -0.63 23.37 -15.57
N MET A 174 0.08 23.89 -14.57
CA MET A 174 0.06 25.31 -14.16
C MET A 174 1.32 26.02 -14.66
#